data_AF-A0A520G0W9-F1
#
_entry.id   AF-A0A520G0W9-F1
#
_cell.length_a   1.000
_cell.length_b   1.000
_cell.length_c   1.000
_cell.angle_alpha   90.00
_cell.angle_beta   90.00
_cell.angle_gamma   90.00
#
_symmetry.space_group_name_H-M   'P 1'
#
loop_
_entity.id
_entity.type
_entity.pdbx_description
1 polymer ?
#
loop_
_entity_poly.entity_id
_entity_poly.type
_entity_poly.pdbx_seq_one_letter_code
_entity_poly.pdbx_strand_id
1 'polypeptide(L)'
;MDALRPDRPDPDALIAQLRSDEARAARGRLRIYFGASAGVGKTWAMLSAAQREAATGRDVLIGVVETHGRSETAALLEGLARLPLRDVAQRQPCQPLEQRRRL
;
A
#
# COMPACT_ATOMS: atom_id res chain seq x y z
N MET A 1 35.45 31.78 32.67
CA MET A 1 35.69 32.22 31.28
C MET A 1 35.88 30.93 30.49
N ASP A 2 34.77 30.32 30.10
CA ASP A 2 34.73 28.97 29.49
C ASP A 2 34.12 29.12 28.10
N ALA A 3 34.98 29.29 27.10
CA ALA A 3 34.62 29.41 25.69
C ALA A 3 35.20 28.17 24.97
N LEU A 4 34.40 27.61 24.04
CA LEU A 4 34.67 26.46 23.14
C LEU A 4 34.11 25.09 23.56
N ARG A 5 32.79 25.00 23.79
CA ARG A 5 32.05 23.82 23.33
C ARG A 5 31.19 24.24 22.14
N PRO A 6 31.65 24.00 20.90
CA PRO A 6 30.82 24.30 19.74
C PRO A 6 29.60 23.37 19.79
N ASP A 7 28.44 23.96 19.54
CA ASP A 7 27.27 23.26 18.99
C ASP A 7 26.83 22.01 19.76
N ARG A 8 26.42 22.17 21.03
CA ARG A 8 25.58 21.15 21.66
C ARG A 8 24.15 21.38 21.15
N PRO A 9 23.59 20.49 20.31
CA PRO A 9 22.20 20.63 19.87
C PRO A 9 21.28 20.67 21.08
N ASP A 10 20.27 21.53 20.99
CA ASP A 10 19.25 21.68 22.03
C ASP A 10 18.59 20.31 22.30
N PRO A 11 18.61 19.80 23.55
CA PRO A 11 18.04 18.51 23.90
C PRO A 11 16.56 18.39 23.54
N ASP A 12 15.80 19.47 23.72
CA ASP A 12 14.37 19.49 23.40
C ASP A 12 14.14 19.41 21.89
N ALA A 13 14.95 20.11 21.09
CA ALA A 13 14.94 19.99 19.63
C ALA A 13 15.26 18.56 19.17
N LEU A 14 16.21 17.86 19.80
CA LEU A 14 16.55 16.48 19.45
C LEU A 14 15.41 15.51 19.79
N ILE A 15 14.75 15.68 20.94
CA ILE A 15 13.57 14.88 21.31
C ILE A 15 12.43 15.11 20.32
N ALA A 16 12.18 16.37 19.95
CA ALA A 16 11.17 16.71 18.96
C ALA A 16 11.47 16.06 17.60
N GLN A 17 12.74 16.03 17.18
CA GLN A 17 13.19 15.42 15.93
C GLN A 17 12.99 13.91 15.94
N LEU A 18 13.41 13.21 17.00
CA LEU A 18 13.21 11.75 17.14
C LEU A 18 11.72 11.38 17.08
N ARG A 19 10.87 12.12 17.81
CA ARG A 19 9.41 11.92 17.76
C ARG A 19 8.84 12.11 16.35
N SER A 20 9.37 13.08 15.60
CA SER A 20 8.95 13.32 14.22
C SER A 20 9.37 12.19 13.28
N ASP A 21 10.57 11.63 13.47
CA ASP A 21 11.08 10.50 12.70
C ASP A 21 10.32 9.21 13.00
N GLU A 22 10.00 8.97 14.28
CA GLU A 22 9.14 7.87 14.72
C GLU A 22 7.74 7.98 14.10
N ALA A 23 7.13 9.17 14.15
CA ALA A 23 5.82 9.40 13.53
C ALA A 23 5.85 9.18 12.01
N ARG A 24 6.94 9.56 11.34
CA ARG A 24 7.14 9.32 9.91
C ARG A 24 7.38 7.84 9.60
N ALA A 25 8.09 7.12 10.46
CA ALA A 25 8.35 5.69 10.32
C ALA A 25 7.10 4.85 10.57
N ALA A 26 6.21 5.29 11.48
CA ALA A 26 4.93 4.65 11.75
C ALA A 26 3.94 4.74 10.58
N ARG A 27 4.14 5.70 9.65
CA ARG A 27 3.29 5.83 8.47
C ARG A 27 3.55 4.71 7.48
N GLY A 28 2.47 4.15 6.93
CA GLY A 28 2.53 3.18 5.84
C GLY A 28 3.25 3.75 4.61
N ARG A 29 4.04 2.91 3.94
CA ARG A 29 4.76 3.26 2.70
C ARG A 29 4.04 2.65 1.50
N LEU A 30 3.83 3.45 0.46
CA LEU A 30 3.26 2.98 -0.81
C LEU A 30 4.40 2.65 -1.79
N ARG A 31 4.47 1.39 -2.22
CA ARG A 31 5.36 0.96 -3.30
C ARG A 31 4.55 0.75 -4.58
N ILE A 32 4.92 1.45 -5.64
CA ILE A 32 4.23 1.38 -6.94
C ILE A 32 5.12 0.65 -7.95
N TYR A 33 4.56 -0.34 -8.64
CA TYR A 33 5.23 -1.10 -9.70
C TYR A 33 4.77 -0.57 -11.06
N PHE A 34 5.59 0.27 -11.70
CA PHE A 34 5.31 0.83 -13.02
C PHE A 34 5.74 -0.10 -14.15
N GLY A 35 5.18 0.10 -15.35
CA GLY A 35 5.58 -0.67 -16.52
C GLY A 35 4.95 -0.10 -17.80
N ALA A 36 5.75 -0.06 -18.87
CA ALA A 36 5.46 0.66 -20.12
C ALA A 36 4.33 0.05 -20.97
N SER A 37 3.90 -1.18 -20.66
CA SER A 37 2.86 -1.87 -21.42
C SER A 37 2.03 -2.82 -20.55
N ALA A 38 0.92 -3.32 -21.11
CA ALA A 38 0.16 -4.42 -20.55
C ALA A 38 1.00 -5.70 -20.57
N GLY A 39 0.89 -6.51 -19.52
CA GLY A 39 1.55 -7.80 -19.48
C GLY A 39 3.05 -7.83 -19.17
N VAL A 40 3.72 -6.69 -19.02
CA VAL A 40 5.15 -6.56 -18.64
C VAL A 40 5.51 -7.10 -17.24
N GLY A 41 4.57 -7.73 -16.55
CA GLY A 41 4.83 -8.42 -15.27
C GLY A 41 4.67 -7.58 -14.01
N LYS A 42 3.97 -6.43 -14.06
CA LYS A 42 3.73 -5.57 -12.87
C LYS A 42 3.15 -6.36 -11.69
N THR A 43 2.03 -7.06 -11.93
CA THR A 43 1.36 -7.89 -10.91
C THR A 43 2.26 -9.02 -10.42
N TRP A 44 3.00 -9.65 -11.32
CA TRP A 44 3.92 -10.74 -10.97
C TRP A 44 5.04 -10.21 -10.07
N ALA A 45 5.70 -9.10 -10.42
CA ALA A 45 6.76 -8.49 -9.62
C ALA A 45 6.27 -8.05 -8.23
N MET A 46 5.05 -7.53 -8.15
CA MET A 46 4.39 -7.19 -6.89
C MET A 46 4.17 -8.44 -6.02
N LEU A 47 3.58 -9.51 -6.56
CA LEU A 47 3.32 -10.75 -5.81
C LEU A 47 4.60 -11.48 -5.41
N SER A 48 5.61 -11.52 -6.28
CA SER A 48 6.92 -12.07 -5.97
C SER A 48 7.62 -11.32 -4.84
N ALA A 49 7.42 -10.00 -4.74
CA ALA A 49 7.88 -9.24 -3.58
C ALA A 49 7.08 -9.57 -2.32
N ALA A 50 5.76 -9.67 -2.42
CA ALA A 50 4.89 -10.08 -1.31
C ALA A 50 5.28 -11.45 -0.73
N GLN A 51 5.58 -12.43 -1.58
CA GLN A 51 6.06 -13.75 -1.15
C GLN A 51 7.40 -13.67 -0.41
N ARG A 52 8.34 -12.85 -0.88
CA ARG A 52 9.60 -12.64 -0.16
C ARG A 52 9.38 -12.00 1.22
N GLU A 53 8.47 -11.05 1.32
CA GLU A 53 8.13 -10.42 2.61
C GLU A 53 7.42 -11.40 3.55
N ALA A 54 6.52 -12.23 3.04
CA ALA A 54 5.91 -13.30 3.83
C ALA A 54 6.96 -14.32 4.32
N ALA A 55 7.92 -14.68 3.46
CA ALA A 55 9.01 -15.58 3.80
C ALA A 55 9.98 -15.01 4.85
N THR A 56 10.08 -13.67 4.99
CA THR A 56 10.83 -13.04 6.08
C THR A 56 10.02 -12.91 7.38
N GLY A 57 8.79 -13.44 7.40
CA GLY A 57 7.92 -13.44 8.56
C GLY A 57 7.09 -12.16 8.72
N ARG A 58 7.01 -11.29 7.69
CA ARG A 58 6.08 -10.16 7.73
C ARG A 58 4.65 -10.64 7.51
N ASP A 59 3.72 -9.99 8.21
CA ASP A 59 2.28 -10.20 7.98
C ASP A 59 1.87 -9.53 6.65
N VAL A 60 1.53 -10.37 5.68
CA VAL A 60 1.20 -9.95 4.31
C VAL A 60 -0.24 -10.33 4.02
N LEU A 61 -1.05 -9.32 3.70
CA LEU A 61 -2.46 -9.49 3.35
C LEU A 61 -2.72 -8.93 1.94
N ILE A 62 -3.29 -9.76 1.08
CA ILE A 62 -3.77 -9.35 -0.23
C ILE A 62 -5.16 -8.73 -0.08
N GLY A 63 -5.29 -7.44 -0.41
CA GLY A 63 -6.59 -6.76 -0.49
C GLY A 63 -7.34 -7.07 -1.79
N VAL A 64 -6.71 -6.82 -2.93
CA VAL A 64 -7.27 -7.10 -4.26
C VAL A 64 -6.15 -7.49 -5.22
N VAL A 65 -6.44 -8.42 -6.12
CA VAL A 65 -5.49 -8.87 -7.15
C VAL A 65 -6.22 -9.37 -8.38
N GLU A 66 -5.71 -9.01 -9.55
CA GLU A 66 -6.23 -9.45 -10.84
C GLU A 66 -5.13 -10.15 -11.63
N THR A 67 -5.25 -11.47 -11.79
CA THR A 67 -4.26 -12.30 -12.50
C THR A 67 -4.45 -12.30 -14.02
N HIS A 68 -5.59 -11.81 -14.51
CA HIS A 68 -5.94 -11.78 -15.94
C HIS A 68 -5.76 -13.15 -16.63
N GLY A 69 -6.09 -14.24 -15.93
CA GLY A 69 -6.02 -15.62 -16.46
C GLY A 69 -4.62 -16.23 -16.53
N ARG A 70 -3.59 -15.56 -16.00
CA ARG A 70 -2.21 -16.08 -15.98
C ARG A 70 -2.00 -17.06 -14.84
N SER A 71 -1.87 -18.35 -15.14
CA SER A 71 -1.71 -19.44 -14.18
C SER A 71 -0.48 -19.26 -13.27
N GLU A 72 0.67 -18.90 -13.83
CA GLU A 72 1.90 -18.65 -13.06
C GLU A 72 1.75 -17.53 -12.03
N THR A 73 1.02 -16.46 -12.39
CA THR A 73 0.72 -15.36 -11.46
C THR A 73 -0.27 -15.80 -10.38
N ALA A 74 -1.21 -16.69 -10.71
CA ALA A 74 -2.16 -17.24 -9.75
C ALA A 74 -1.48 -18.15 -8.72
N ALA A 75 -0.47 -18.93 -9.13
CA ALA A 75 0.33 -19.75 -8.21
C ALA A 75 1.03 -18.92 -7.13
N LEU A 76 1.45 -17.69 -7.44
CA LEU A 76 2.04 -16.77 -6.45
C LEU A 76 1.06 -16.32 -5.36
N LEU A 77 -0.24 -16.56 -5.50
CA LEU A 77 -1.23 -16.27 -4.47
C LEU A 77 -1.27 -17.33 -3.38
N GLU A 78 -0.75 -18.54 -3.66
CA GLU A 78 -0.74 -19.63 -2.70
C GLU A 78 0.13 -19.28 -1.49
N GLY A 79 -0.38 -19.55 -0.29
CA GLY A 79 0.29 -19.22 0.97
C GLY A 79 0.16 -17.76 1.42
N LEU A 80 -0.41 -16.86 0.60
CA LEU A 80 -0.68 -15.48 1.01
C LEU A 80 -2.13 -15.33 1.50
N ALA A 81 -2.31 -14.68 2.65
CA ALA A 81 -3.64 -14.40 3.19
C ALA A 81 -4.40 -13.42 2.28
N ARG A 82 -5.71 -13.62 2.13
CA ARG A 82 -6.57 -12.80 1.27
C ARG A 82 -7.72 -12.23 2.07
N LEU A 83 -7.91 -10.91 1.97
CA LEU A 83 -9.07 -10.25 2.57
C LEU A 83 -10.31 -10.58 1.74
N PRO A 84 -11.40 -11.09 2.35
CA PRO A 84 -12.66 -11.29 1.65
C PRO A 84 -13.20 -9.96 1.12
N LEU A 85 -13.71 -9.97 -0.11
CA LEU A 85 -14.37 -8.80 -0.67
C LEU A 85 -15.63 -8.50 0.13
N ARG A 86 -15.83 -7.23 0.46
CA ARG A 86 -17.07 -6.78 1.07
C ARG A 86 -18.19 -6.85 0.02
N ASP A 87 -19.27 -7.56 0.35
CA ASP A 87 -20.48 -7.47 -0.43
C ASP A 87 -21.10 -6.07 -0.25
N VAL A 88 -21.27 -5.37 -1.36
CA VAL A 88 -21.85 -4.03 -1.41
C VAL A 88 -23.03 -4.07 -2.34
N ALA A 89 -24.18 -3.61 -1.86
CA ALA A 89 -25.37 -3.47 -2.69
C ALA A 89 -24.99 -2.70 -3.96
N GLN A 90 -25.25 -3.29 -5.13
CA GLN A 90 -24.95 -2.65 -6.39
C GLN A 90 -25.62 -1.28 -6.41
N ARG A 91 -24.82 -0.23 -6.61
CA ARG A 91 -25.38 1.10 -6.83
C ARG A 91 -26.26 0.99 -8.06
N GLN A 92 -27.54 1.33 -7.88
CA GLN A 92 -28.45 1.41 -9.00
C GLN A 92 -27.86 2.38 -10.02
N PRO A 93 -27.98 2.07 -11.32
CA PRO A 93 -27.54 2.99 -12.36
C PRO A 93 -28.15 4.36 -12.11
N CYS A 94 -27.33 5.41 -12.18
CA CYS A 94 -27.81 6.79 -12.13
C CYS A 94 -28.90 6.95 -13.20
N GLN A 95 -30.15 7.15 -12.77
CA GLN A 95 -31.22 7.44 -13.71
C GLN A 95 -30.92 8.76 -14.42
N PRO A 96 -31.02 8.83 -15.76
CA PRO A 96 -30.85 10.06 -16.49
C PRO A 96 -31.79 11.15 -15.94
N LEU A 97 -31.30 12.39 -15.84
CA LEU A 97 -32.06 13.56 -15.35
C LEU A 97 -33.37 13.79 -16.13
N GLU A 98 -33.45 13.29 -17.36
CA GLU A 98 -34.61 13.37 -18.25
C GLU A 98 -35.84 12.60 -17.72
N GLN A 99 -35.63 11.55 -16.93
CA GLN A 99 -36.70 10.73 -16.33
C GLN A 99 -37.28 11.34 -15.04
N ARG A 100 -36.79 12.51 -14.58
CA ARG A 100 -37.28 13.21 -13.38
C ARG A 100 -38.30 14.33 -13.63
N ARG A 101 -38.64 14.63 -14.90
CA ARG A 101 -39.60 15.70 -15.29
C ARG A 101 -40.97 15.19 -15.73
N ARG A 102 -41.53 14.19 -15.04
CA ARG A 102 -42.96 13.83 -15.14
C ARG A 102 -43.53 13.58 -13.76
N LEU A 103 -43.65 14.67 -12.99
CA LEU A 103 -44.57 14.81 -11.87
C LEU A 103 -45.22 16.20 -11.99
#